data_AF-A0AAU5KDC5-F1
#
_entry.id   AF-A0AAU5KDC5-F1
#
_cell.length_a   1.000
_cell.length_b   1.000
_cell.length_c   1.000
_cell.angle_alpha   90.00
_cell.angle_beta   90.00
_cell.angle_gamma   90.00
#
_symmetry.space_group_name_H-M   'P 1'
#
loop_
_entity.id
_entity.type
_entity.pdbx_description
1 polymer ?
#
loop_
_entity_poly.entity_id
_entity_poly.type
_entity_poly.pdbx_seq_one_letter_code
_entity_poly.pdbx_strand_id
1 'polypeptide(L)'
;MQAAQLADDGGQCGADDHGVEHRQARTVDLYARGATHSEIVVQELMQSQNWNNGDELRVGLAPQMRWLMATGRYPVLERHLVEARRKDDPQWQFELGLDCVLDGIAARLAKSC
;
A
#
# COMPACT_ATOMS: atom_id res chain seq x y z
N MET A 1 45.25 48.40 -0.77
CA MET A 1 44.60 48.85 0.48
C MET A 1 43.74 50.03 0.05
N GLN A 2 42.43 49.96 -0.18
CA GLN A 2 41.30 49.24 0.42
C GLN A 2 40.07 49.44 -0.52
N ALA A 3 39.09 48.53 -0.56
CA ALA A 3 37.65 48.87 -0.63
C ALA A 3 36.73 47.64 -0.84
N ALA A 4 35.58 47.74 -0.16
CA ALA A 4 34.25 47.27 -0.54
C ALA A 4 33.87 45.80 -0.32
N GLN A 5 33.16 45.60 0.80
CA GLN A 5 32.06 44.66 0.97
C GLN A 5 30.87 45.07 0.06
N LEU A 6 30.25 44.13 -0.66
CA LEU A 6 28.83 44.09 -1.06
C LEU A 6 28.49 42.65 -1.52
N ALA A 7 27.31 42.19 -1.12
CA ALA A 7 26.68 40.89 -1.40
C ALA A 7 26.46 40.65 -2.92
N ASP A 8 26.02 39.52 -3.48
CA ASP A 8 25.12 38.45 -3.04
C ASP A 8 25.09 37.37 -4.16
N ASP A 9 24.53 36.21 -3.84
CA ASP A 9 23.81 35.28 -4.71
C ASP A 9 24.54 34.53 -5.84
N GLY A 10 24.80 33.24 -5.56
CA GLY A 10 25.36 32.30 -6.54
C GLY A 10 25.20 30.83 -6.16
N GLY A 11 24.03 30.44 -5.62
CA GLY A 11 23.50 29.09 -5.78
C GLY A 11 24.19 27.96 -5.01
N GLN A 12 24.21 28.03 -3.68
CA GLN A 12 24.16 26.78 -2.91
C GLN A 12 22.72 26.25 -2.94
N CYS A 13 22.44 25.37 -3.91
CA CYS A 13 21.47 24.29 -3.69
C CYS A 13 22.16 23.24 -2.79
N GLY A 14 22.57 23.67 -1.60
CA GLY A 14 23.14 22.85 -0.55
C GLY A 14 21.98 22.10 0.08
N ALA A 15 21.63 20.99 -0.56
CA ALA A 15 20.51 20.17 -0.18
C ALA A 15 20.76 19.60 1.23
N ASP A 16 20.01 20.11 2.19
CA ASP A 16 19.56 19.39 3.37
C ASP A 16 18.63 18.23 2.96
N ASP A 17 19.18 17.28 2.18
CA ASP A 17 18.44 16.23 1.44
C ASP A 17 18.25 14.93 2.22
N HIS A 18 18.84 14.79 3.42
CA HIS A 18 18.72 13.56 4.21
C HIS A 18 17.33 13.39 4.88
N GLY A 19 16.45 14.40 4.78
CA GLY A 19 15.09 14.36 5.32
C GLY A 19 14.02 13.91 4.32
N VAL A 20 14.31 13.94 3.02
CA VAL A 20 13.30 13.65 1.99
C VAL A 20 13.24 12.15 1.73
N GLU A 21 14.38 11.47 1.51
CA GLU A 21 14.47 10.03 1.20
C GLU A 21 13.83 9.10 2.24
N HIS A 22 13.84 9.50 3.51
CA HIS A 22 13.28 8.70 4.61
C HIS A 22 11.76 8.48 4.47
N ARG A 23 11.04 9.40 3.81
CA ARG A 23 9.57 9.33 3.75
C ARG A 23 9.09 8.28 2.74
N GLN A 24 9.76 8.15 1.60
CA GLN A 24 9.48 7.13 0.60
C GLN A 24 9.82 5.74 1.14
N ALA A 25 11.01 5.58 1.76
CA ALA A 25 11.41 4.33 2.39
C ALA A 25 10.41 3.89 3.47
N ARG A 26 9.94 4.84 4.29
CA ARG A 26 8.89 4.58 5.30
C ARG A 26 7.55 4.19 4.65
N THR A 27 7.17 4.76 3.51
CA THR A 27 5.95 4.36 2.80
C THR A 27 6.04 2.91 2.33
N VAL A 28 7.18 2.49 1.78
CA VAL A 28 7.39 1.09 1.37
C VAL A 28 7.36 0.14 2.57
N ASP A 29 8.03 0.48 3.68
CA ASP A 29 8.00 -0.31 4.91
C ASP A 29 6.57 -0.47 5.45
N LEU A 30 5.79 0.62 5.49
CA LEU A 30 4.40 0.58 5.93
C LEU A 30 3.50 -0.25 5.01
N TYR A 31 3.72 -0.19 3.69
CA TYR A 31 3.01 -1.05 2.75
C TYR A 31 3.31 -2.52 3.02
N ALA A 32 4.59 -2.89 3.11
CA ALA A 32 5.01 -4.27 3.34
C ALA A 32 4.45 -4.81 4.66
N ARG A 33 4.59 -4.04 5.76
CA ARG A 33 4.01 -4.40 7.06
C ARG A 33 2.50 -4.57 7.01
N GLY A 34 1.79 -3.65 6.34
CA GLY A 34 0.34 -3.71 6.22
C GLY A 34 -0.15 -4.93 5.45
N ALA A 35 0.54 -5.26 4.34
CA ALA A 35 0.23 -6.44 3.54
C ALA A 35 0.48 -7.73 4.35
N THR A 36 1.66 -7.89 4.96
CA THR A 36 1.98 -9.06 5.79
C THR A 36 1.06 -9.18 7.00
N HIS A 37 0.72 -8.07 7.67
CA HIS A 37 -0.21 -8.08 8.79
C HIS A 37 -1.61 -8.56 8.36
N SER A 38 -2.07 -8.17 7.17
CA SER A 38 -3.36 -8.63 6.64
C SER A 38 -3.36 -10.14 6.40
N GLU A 39 -2.26 -10.70 5.88
CA GLU A 39 -2.10 -12.15 5.72
C GLU A 39 -2.12 -12.88 7.06
N ILE A 40 -1.41 -12.36 8.07
CA ILE A 40 -1.38 -12.93 9.42
C ILE A 40 -2.80 -12.99 10.01
N VAL A 41 -3.56 -11.89 9.93
CA VAL A 41 -4.94 -11.84 10.46
C VAL A 41 -5.84 -12.88 9.79
N VAL A 42 -5.70 -13.08 8.47
CA VAL A 42 -6.46 -14.11 7.75
C VAL A 42 -6.06 -15.51 8.21
N GLN A 43 -4.76 -15.77 8.38
CA GLN A 43 -4.26 -17.05 8.89
C GLN A 43 -4.73 -17.33 10.32
N GLU A 44 -4.66 -16.34 11.22
CA GLU A 44 -5.16 -16.46 12.59
C GLU A 44 -6.67 -16.75 12.63
N LEU A 45 -7.45 -16.07 11.79
CA LEU A 45 -8.88 -16.36 11.64
C LEU A 45 -9.11 -17.80 11.20
N MET A 46 -8.41 -18.25 10.16
CA MET A 46 -8.52 -19.63 9.66
C MET A 46 -8.16 -20.65 10.74
N GLN A 47 -7.06 -20.44 11.46
CA GLN A 47 -6.65 -21.30 12.58
C GLN A 47 -7.71 -21.35 13.69
N SER A 48 -8.29 -20.20 14.05
CA SER A 48 -9.31 -20.12 15.10
C SER A 48 -10.62 -20.86 14.74
N GLN A 49 -10.87 -21.04 13.44
CA GLN A 49 -12.04 -21.72 12.89
C GLN A 49 -11.73 -23.14 12.41
N ASN A 50 -10.51 -23.64 12.63
CA ASN A 50 -10.01 -24.92 12.12
C ASN A 50 -10.14 -25.05 10.58
N TRP A 51 -10.01 -23.94 9.85
CA TRP A 51 -9.97 -23.93 8.38
C TRP A 51 -8.55 -24.11 7.86
N ASN A 52 -8.39 -24.95 6.85
CA ASN A 52 -7.08 -25.37 6.33
C ASN A 52 -6.68 -24.67 5.03
N ASN A 53 -7.63 -24.01 4.35
CA ASN A 53 -7.39 -23.38 3.06
C ASN A 53 -8.36 -22.21 2.80
N GLY A 54 -8.07 -21.44 1.75
CA GLY A 54 -8.89 -20.30 1.34
C GLY A 54 -10.31 -20.66 0.88
N ASP A 55 -10.55 -21.90 0.43
CA ASP A 55 -11.90 -22.36 0.05
C ASP A 55 -12.80 -22.48 1.28
N GLU A 56 -12.31 -23.12 2.34
CA GLU A 56 -13.01 -23.25 3.62
C GLU A 56 -13.29 -21.88 4.24
N LEU A 57 -12.31 -20.97 4.23
CA LEU A 57 -12.49 -19.58 4.64
C LEU A 57 -13.63 -18.90 3.87
N ARG A 58 -13.63 -19.02 2.54
CA ARG A 58 -14.63 -18.38 1.67
C ARG A 58 -16.02 -18.94 1.92
N VAL A 59 -16.14 -20.26 2.04
CA VAL A 59 -17.41 -20.95 2.33
C VAL A 59 -17.92 -20.54 3.72
N GLY A 60 -17.04 -20.53 4.71
CA GLY A 60 -17.35 -20.14 6.09
C GLY A 60 -17.83 -18.70 6.22
N LEU A 61 -17.23 -17.77 5.47
CA LEU A 61 -17.61 -16.35 5.47
C LEU A 61 -18.77 -16.01 4.52
N ALA A 62 -19.15 -16.91 3.60
CA ALA A 62 -20.18 -16.64 2.61
C ALA A 62 -21.53 -16.17 3.19
N PRO A 63 -22.05 -16.69 4.33
CA PRO A 63 -23.29 -16.19 4.93
C PRO A 63 -23.21 -14.71 5.35
N GLN A 64 -22.09 -14.30 5.94
CA GLN A 64 -21.87 -12.93 6.40
C GLN A 64 -21.75 -11.98 5.20
N MET A 65 -21.04 -12.42 4.15
CA MET A 65 -20.94 -11.68 2.90
C MET A 65 -22.30 -11.50 2.22
N ARG A 66 -23.12 -12.57 2.16
CA ARG A 66 -24.49 -12.47 1.63
C ARG A 66 -25.35 -11.48 2.41
N TRP A 67 -25.27 -11.51 3.74
CA TRP A 67 -25.98 -10.55 4.58
C TRP A 67 -25.53 -9.10 4.30
N LEU A 68 -24.21 -8.88 4.18
CA LEU A 68 -23.67 -7.55 3.90
C LEU A 68 -24.15 -6.99 2.56
N MET A 69 -24.14 -7.83 1.51
CA MET A 69 -24.60 -7.44 0.17
C MET A 69 -26.11 -7.20 0.14
N ALA A 70 -26.90 -8.02 0.85
CA ALA A 70 -28.35 -7.85 0.94
C ALA A 70 -28.78 -6.49 1.51
N THR A 71 -27.88 -5.77 2.21
CA THR A 71 -28.19 -4.40 2.68
C THR A 71 -28.27 -3.36 1.57
N GLY A 72 -27.73 -3.64 0.36
CA GLY A 72 -27.68 -2.70 -0.76
C GLY A 72 -26.76 -1.49 -0.55
N ARG A 73 -26.03 -1.41 0.58
CA ARG A 73 -25.22 -0.25 0.96
C ARG A 73 -23.81 -0.24 0.38
N TYR A 74 -23.35 -1.35 -0.21
CA TYR A 74 -21.97 -1.53 -0.64
C TYR A 74 -21.83 -1.93 -2.12
N PRO A 75 -22.38 -1.13 -3.06
CA PRO A 75 -22.41 -1.49 -4.49
C PRO A 75 -21.01 -1.63 -5.11
N VAL A 76 -20.05 -0.83 -4.64
CA VAL A 76 -18.65 -0.92 -5.10
C VAL A 76 -18.00 -2.23 -4.62
N LEU A 77 -18.27 -2.62 -3.37
CA LEU A 77 -17.76 -3.88 -2.82
C LEU A 77 -18.38 -5.07 -3.54
N GLU A 78 -19.69 -5.04 -3.79
CA GLU A 78 -20.39 -6.08 -4.55
C GLU A 78 -19.78 -6.28 -5.94
N ARG A 79 -19.59 -5.19 -6.68
CA ARG A 79 -18.92 -5.22 -7.98
C ARG A 79 -17.51 -5.79 -7.87
N HIS A 80 -16.74 -5.33 -6.89
CA HIS A 80 -15.40 -5.84 -6.63
C HIS A 80 -15.40 -7.35 -6.31
N LEU A 81 -16.39 -7.85 -5.56
CA LEU A 81 -16.52 -9.27 -5.23
C LEU A 81 -16.69 -10.15 -6.48
N VAL A 82 -17.36 -9.64 -7.51
CA VAL A 82 -17.58 -10.35 -8.77
C VAL A 82 -16.40 -10.19 -9.73
N GLU A 83 -15.86 -8.98 -9.86
CA GLU A 83 -14.92 -8.66 -10.94
C GLU A 83 -13.46 -8.94 -10.60
N ALA A 84 -13.06 -8.82 -9.33
CA ALA A 84 -11.65 -8.91 -9.00
C ALA A 84 -11.10 -10.34 -9.18
N ARG A 85 -9.99 -10.40 -9.91
CA ARG A 85 -9.21 -11.61 -10.23
C ARG A 85 -8.13 -11.82 -9.16
N ARG A 86 -7.66 -13.07 -9.00
CA ARG A 86 -6.49 -13.45 -8.17
C ARG A 86 -6.57 -13.02 -6.70
N LYS A 87 -7.79 -12.99 -6.13
CA LYS A 87 -8.01 -12.70 -4.69
C LYS A 87 -7.41 -13.73 -3.75
N ASP A 88 -7.17 -14.91 -4.29
CA ASP A 88 -6.60 -16.09 -3.65
C ASP A 88 -5.08 -16.19 -3.86
N ASP A 89 -4.46 -15.22 -4.53
CA ASP A 89 -3.03 -15.17 -4.79
C ASP A 89 -2.38 -14.03 -3.98
N PRO A 90 -1.95 -14.28 -2.73
CA PRO A 90 -1.40 -13.26 -1.86
C PRO A 90 -0.08 -12.69 -2.40
N GLN A 91 0.76 -13.53 -3.02
CA GLN A 91 2.02 -13.11 -3.61
C GLN A 91 1.79 -12.10 -4.73
N TRP A 92 0.88 -12.41 -5.65
CA TRP A 92 0.57 -11.49 -6.75
C TRP A 92 -0.03 -10.17 -6.25
N GLN A 93 -0.89 -10.21 -5.23
CA GLN A 93 -1.46 -8.99 -4.65
C GLN A 93 -0.40 -8.11 -3.99
N PHE A 94 0.55 -8.73 -3.30
CA PHE A 94 1.69 -8.05 -2.70
C PHE A 94 2.56 -7.39 -3.77
N GLU A 95 2.95 -8.15 -4.81
CA GLU A 95 3.79 -7.64 -5.89
C GLU A 95 3.12 -6.49 -6.64
N LEU A 96 1.84 -6.65 -7.04
CA LEU A 96 1.11 -5.61 -7.75
C LEU A 96 0.98 -4.33 -6.91
N GLY A 97 0.66 -4.46 -5.63
CA GLY A 97 0.52 -3.29 -4.76
C GLY A 97 1.87 -2.62 -4.51
N LEU A 98 2.96 -3.39 -4.38
CA LEU A 98 4.31 -2.86 -4.27
C LEU A 98 4.70 -2.09 -5.52
N ASP A 99 4.46 -2.64 -6.71
CA ASP A 99 4.69 -1.97 -7.99
C ASP A 99 3.93 -0.64 -8.05
N CYS A 100 2.64 -0.63 -7.68
CA CYS A 100 1.85 0.61 -7.64
C CYS A 100 2.45 1.66 -6.69
N VAL A 101 2.96 1.25 -5.53
CA VAL A 101 3.60 2.15 -4.56
C VAL A 101 4.91 2.72 -5.13
N LEU A 102 5.74 1.87 -5.71
CA LEU A 102 7.02 2.26 -6.29
C LEU A 102 6.84 3.17 -7.51
N ASP A 103 5.88 2.87 -8.38
CA ASP A 103 5.51 3.71 -9.51
C ASP A 103 5.04 5.10 -9.06
N GLY A 104 4.24 5.17 -7.99
CA GLY A 104 3.79 6.43 -7.40
C GLY A 104 4.95 7.26 -6.84
N ILE A 105 5.92 6.61 -6.19
CA ILE A 105 7.14 7.25 -5.70
C ILE A 105 7.97 7.77 -6.88
N ALA A 106 8.23 6.93 -7.88
CA ALA A 106 9.02 7.27 -9.06
C ALA A 106 8.40 8.45 -9.83
N ALA A 107 7.08 8.41 -10.06
CA ALA A 107 6.36 9.49 -10.74
C ALA A 107 6.41 10.83 -9.98
N ARG A 108 6.54 10.80 -8.64
CA ARG A 108 6.70 12.02 -7.84
C ARG A 108 8.13 12.54 -7.86
N LEU A 109 9.13 11.65 -7.79
CA LEU A 109 10.53 12.03 -7.92
C LEU A 109 10.82 12.66 -9.28
N ALA A 110 10.26 12.10 -10.35
CA ALA A 110 10.38 12.63 -11.71
C ALA A 110 9.75 14.02 -11.90
N LYS A 111 8.80 14.42 -11.04
CA LYS A 111 8.17 15.76 -11.08
C LYS A 111 8.91 16.80 -10.24
N SER A 112 9.83 16.37 -9.39
CA SER A 112 10.61 17.24 -8.50
C SER A 112 11.99 17.60 -9.07
N CYS A 113 12.33 17.09 -10.26
CA CYS A 113 13.52 17.40 -11.04
C CYS A 113 13.10 18.24 -12.25
#